data_AF-A3YGS1-F1
#
_entry.id   AF-A3YGS1-F1
#
_cell.length_a   1.000
_cell.length_b   1.000
_cell.length_c   1.000
_cell.angle_alpha   90.00
_cell.angle_beta   90.00
_cell.angle_gamma   90.00
#
_symmetry.space_group_name_H-M   'P 1'
#
loop_
_entity.id
_entity.type
_entity.pdbx_description
1 polymer ?
#
loop_
_entity_poly.entity_id
_entity_poly.type
_entity_poly.pdbx_seq_one_letter_code
_entity_poly.pdbx_strand_id
1 'polypeptide(L)'
;MARKANISRDEIIMACWNLLEQNYFPNIPRVADYFLKLDGRKCSNTTFLKAITEWEELYKERQDASFQDLFDVFTPSFKKFERDIGRDIQQLLEEKLHHSENDQALKKDATNGQYLSLSDFVVQQSQELESQAKTLVELTESNQDALQKCEHLTGRYQDTLSNLKVHQSKLEQQDKEIKTLNLNLSQKEVELASYELQLNLIKDERETLLDQIRSQQCQIENLSKQNNHKEIEDLTEQVKNLIKLQTENGNQKTR
;
A
#
# COMPACT_ATOMS: atom_id res chain seq x y z
N MET A 1 41.89 30.04 -132.91
CA MET A 1 42.32 31.34 -132.37
C MET A 1 41.37 31.71 -131.22
N ALA A 2 41.77 31.41 -129.98
CA ALA A 2 40.95 31.69 -128.80
C ALA A 2 41.22 33.12 -128.32
N ARG A 3 40.18 33.94 -128.25
CA ARG A 3 40.24 35.29 -127.68
C ARG A 3 40.64 35.17 -126.20
N LYS A 4 41.74 35.82 -125.78
CA LYS A 4 42.09 36.02 -124.37
C LYS A 4 41.05 36.95 -123.74
N ALA A 5 39.90 36.42 -123.34
CA ALA A 5 39.02 37.09 -122.41
C ALA A 5 39.54 36.77 -121.00
N ASN A 6 40.04 37.78 -120.28
CA ASN A 6 40.52 37.61 -118.92
C ASN A 6 39.33 37.22 -118.02
N ILE A 7 39.48 36.15 -117.25
CA ILE A 7 38.51 35.77 -116.22
C ILE A 7 38.58 36.83 -115.11
N SER A 8 37.45 37.42 -114.76
CA SER A 8 37.37 38.42 -113.69
C SER A 8 37.47 37.77 -112.31
N ARG A 9 37.82 38.58 -111.31
CA ARG A 9 37.89 38.13 -109.91
C ARG A 9 36.53 37.66 -109.40
N ASP A 10 35.47 38.42 -109.72
CA ASP A 10 34.10 38.12 -109.32
C ASP A 10 33.57 36.85 -109.97
N GLU A 11 33.93 36.58 -111.24
CA GLU A 11 33.61 35.33 -111.91
C GLU A 11 34.21 34.14 -111.14
N ILE A 12 35.46 34.26 -110.66
CA ILE A 12 36.14 33.21 -109.90
C ILE A 12 35.45 32.97 -108.54
N ILE A 13 35.06 34.04 -107.84
CA ILE A 13 34.35 33.94 -106.55
C ILE A 13 32.98 33.27 -106.74
N MET A 14 32.23 33.66 -107.79
CA MET A 14 30.95 33.02 -108.14
C MET A 14 31.14 31.53 -108.47
N ALA A 15 32.20 31.17 -109.21
CA ALA A 15 32.53 29.77 -109.48
C ALA A 15 32.84 29.00 -108.19
N CYS A 16 33.48 29.63 -107.20
CA CYS A 16 33.73 29.01 -105.90
C CYS A 16 32.43 28.72 -105.14
N TRP A 17 31.45 29.62 -105.17
CA TRP A 17 30.11 29.38 -104.61
C TRP A 17 29.37 28.25 -105.34
N ASN A 18 29.38 28.25 -106.67
CA ASN A 18 28.74 27.21 -107.47
C ASN A 18 29.38 25.82 -107.24
N LEU A 19 30.70 25.76 -107.05
CA LEU A 19 31.39 24.51 -106.71
C LEU A 19 30.98 24.02 -105.31
N LEU A 20 30.84 24.93 -104.34
CA LEU A 20 30.39 24.58 -103.00
C LEU A 20 28.95 24.06 -103.01
N GLU A 21 28.04 24.64 -103.81
CA GLU A 21 26.67 24.12 -104.01
C GLU A 21 26.67 22.70 -104.59
N GLN A 22 27.67 22.36 -105.41
CA GLN A 22 27.87 21.02 -105.94
C GLN A 22 28.63 20.07 -104.98
N ASN A 23 28.86 20.49 -103.73
CA ASN A 23 29.64 19.78 -102.70
C ASN A 23 31.14 19.60 -103.02
N TYR A 24 31.69 20.43 -103.90
CA TYR A 24 33.13 20.45 -104.20
C TYR A 24 33.80 21.66 -103.55
N PHE A 25 34.78 21.40 -102.68
CA PHE A 25 35.62 22.48 -102.15
C PHE A 25 36.41 23.15 -103.29
N PRO A 26 36.35 24.48 -103.43
CA PRO A 26 37.05 25.20 -104.49
C PRO A 26 38.56 25.20 -104.21
N ASN A 27 39.33 24.72 -105.18
CA ASN A 27 40.78 24.83 -105.20
C ASN A 27 41.24 25.20 -106.61
N ILE A 28 42.49 25.67 -106.76
CA ILE A 28 42.99 26.16 -108.06
C ILE A 28 42.73 25.15 -109.20
N PRO A 29 43.02 23.84 -109.05
CA PRO A 29 42.71 22.86 -110.10
C PRO A 29 41.21 22.78 -110.45
N ARG A 30 40.33 22.72 -109.45
CA ARG A 30 38.87 22.57 -109.67
C ARG A 30 38.24 23.80 -110.27
N VAL A 31 38.68 24.99 -109.84
CA VAL A 31 38.19 26.25 -110.40
C VAL A 31 38.72 26.46 -111.82
N ALA A 32 39.98 26.08 -112.08
CA ALA A 32 40.52 26.07 -113.44
C ALA A 32 39.76 25.08 -114.35
N ASP A 33 39.47 23.87 -113.85
CA ASP A 33 38.68 22.87 -114.58
C ASP A 33 37.24 23.33 -114.80
N TYR A 34 36.65 24.05 -113.85
CA TYR A 34 35.32 24.65 -113.99
C TYR A 34 35.28 25.60 -115.19
N PHE A 35 36.19 26.58 -115.27
CA PHE A 35 36.26 27.50 -116.41
C PHE A 35 36.71 26.83 -117.71
N LEU A 36 37.53 25.78 -117.63
CA LEU A 36 37.95 24.99 -118.78
C LEU A 36 36.75 24.25 -119.40
N LYS A 37 35.88 23.69 -118.58
CA LYS A 37 34.66 23.00 -119.03
C LYS A 37 33.57 23.96 -119.51
N LEU A 38 33.47 25.14 -118.89
CA LEU A 38 32.42 26.11 -119.18
C LEU A 38 32.70 26.89 -120.47
N ASP A 39 33.88 27.53 -120.56
CA ASP A 39 34.22 28.45 -121.67
C ASP A 39 35.62 28.21 -122.27
N GLY A 40 36.39 27.24 -121.77
CA GLY A 40 37.76 26.96 -122.22
C GLY A 40 38.79 28.05 -121.86
N ARG A 41 38.42 29.03 -121.00
CA ARG A 41 39.28 30.14 -120.58
C ARG A 41 40.32 29.69 -119.54
N LYS A 42 41.51 30.30 -119.55
CA LYS A 42 42.58 30.06 -118.57
C LYS A 42 43.02 31.36 -117.90
N CYS A 43 43.28 31.31 -116.60
CA CYS A 43 43.83 32.42 -115.82
C CYS A 43 45.10 31.97 -115.07
N SER A 44 45.88 32.91 -114.52
CA SER A 44 47.06 32.58 -113.73
C SER A 44 46.67 32.00 -112.37
N ASN A 45 47.47 31.05 -111.87
CA ASN A 45 47.27 30.46 -110.55
C ASN A 45 47.31 31.50 -109.43
N THR A 46 48.06 32.60 -109.60
CA THR A 46 48.10 33.70 -108.63
C THR A 46 46.78 34.48 -108.57
N THR A 47 46.08 34.63 -109.70
CA THR A 47 44.76 35.27 -109.74
C THR A 47 43.70 34.35 -109.15
N PHE A 48 43.74 33.05 -109.45
CA PHE A 48 42.87 32.07 -108.80
C PHE A 48 43.09 32.02 -107.29
N LEU A 49 44.36 31.98 -106.83
CA LEU A 49 44.67 31.94 -105.40
C LEU A 49 44.10 33.17 -104.68
N LYS A 50 44.34 34.38 -105.19
CA LYS A 50 43.84 35.61 -104.56
C LYS A 50 42.32 35.67 -104.47
N ALA A 51 41.62 35.23 -105.52
CA ALA A 51 40.17 35.20 -105.56
C ALA A 51 39.58 34.10 -104.66
N ILE A 52 40.23 32.93 -104.59
CA ILE A 52 39.83 31.84 -103.69
C ILE A 52 40.03 32.26 -102.23
N THR A 53 41.16 32.89 -101.87
CA THR A 53 41.39 33.36 -100.50
C THR A 53 40.37 34.42 -100.07
N GLU A 54 40.01 35.34 -100.95
CA GLU A 54 38.94 36.31 -100.65
C GLU A 54 37.56 35.64 -100.54
N TRP A 55 37.26 34.65 -101.37
CA TRP A 55 36.06 33.84 -101.20
C TRP A 55 36.05 33.09 -99.86
N GLU A 56 37.20 32.55 -99.41
CA GLU A 56 37.33 31.90 -98.10
C GLU A 56 37.07 32.88 -96.95
N GLU A 57 37.54 34.12 -97.05
CA GLU A 57 37.25 35.19 -96.08
C GLU A 57 35.75 35.53 -96.07
N LEU A 58 35.13 35.76 -97.24
CA LEU A 58 33.69 36.02 -97.36
C LEU A 58 32.84 34.85 -96.87
N TYR A 59 33.28 33.62 -97.10
CA TYR A 59 32.61 32.42 -96.61
C TYR A 59 32.65 32.33 -95.08
N LYS A 60 33.81 32.61 -94.46
CA LYS A 60 33.95 32.65 -93.00
C LYS A 60 33.08 33.75 -92.38
N GLU A 61 33.11 34.96 -92.94
CA GLU A 61 32.27 36.06 -92.47
C GLU A 61 30.77 35.72 -92.54
N ARG A 62 30.34 35.09 -93.64
CA ARG A 62 28.94 34.66 -93.79
C ARG A 62 28.56 33.52 -92.85
N GLN A 63 29.49 32.60 -92.59
CA GLN A 63 29.31 31.51 -91.65
C GLN A 63 29.18 32.05 -90.22
N ASP A 64 30.11 32.91 -89.81
CA ASP A 64 30.11 33.53 -88.48
C ASP A 64 28.84 34.37 -88.26
N ALA A 65 28.42 35.16 -89.26
CA ALA A 65 27.17 35.90 -89.21
C ALA A 65 25.95 34.99 -89.05
N SER A 66 25.86 33.90 -89.82
CA SER A 66 24.73 32.96 -89.72
C SER A 66 24.67 32.24 -88.38
N PHE A 67 25.81 31.89 -87.79
CA PHE A 67 25.84 31.26 -86.46
C PHE A 67 25.52 32.27 -85.37
N GLN A 68 25.95 33.52 -85.51
CA GLN A 68 25.64 34.59 -84.57
C GLN A 68 24.16 34.95 -84.59
N ASP A 69 23.53 35.02 -85.76
CA ASP A 69 22.08 35.22 -85.90
C ASP A 69 21.29 34.08 -85.25
N LEU A 70 21.69 32.82 -85.46
CA LEU A 70 21.08 31.66 -84.81
C LEU A 70 21.24 31.73 -83.29
N PHE A 71 22.44 32.08 -82.81
CA PHE A 71 22.70 32.24 -81.39
C PHE A 71 21.85 33.37 -80.79
N ASP A 72 21.70 34.50 -81.47
CA ASP A 72 20.91 35.64 -81.01
C ASP A 72 19.39 35.34 -81.01
N VAL A 73 18.91 34.48 -81.91
CA VAL A 73 17.52 34.00 -81.91
C VAL A 73 17.23 33.03 -80.75
N PHE A 74 18.16 32.10 -80.48
CA PHE A 74 17.93 31.07 -79.46
C PHE A 74 18.27 31.51 -78.03
N THR A 75 19.27 32.38 -77.85
CA THR A 75 19.73 32.84 -76.53
C THR A 75 18.62 33.41 -75.64
N PRO A 76 17.70 34.27 -76.13
CA PRO A 76 16.59 34.78 -75.34
C PRO A 76 15.65 33.66 -74.85
N SER A 77 15.39 32.66 -75.70
CA SER A 77 14.53 31.52 -75.38
C SER A 77 15.17 30.64 -74.30
N PHE A 78 16.47 30.35 -74.42
CA PHE A 78 17.20 29.61 -73.39
C PHE A 78 17.27 30.37 -72.07
N LYS A 79 17.53 31.68 -72.08
CA LYS A 79 17.54 32.50 -70.86
C LYS A 79 16.17 32.57 -70.20
N LYS A 80 15.10 32.60 -70.99
CA LYS A 80 13.72 32.54 -70.46
C LYS A 80 13.46 31.19 -69.80
N PHE A 81 13.79 30.10 -70.49
CA PHE A 81 13.64 28.75 -69.96
C PHE A 81 14.46 28.50 -68.69
N GLU A 82 15.71 28.96 -68.65
CA GLU A 82 16.57 28.88 -67.46
C GLU A 82 15.96 29.64 -66.27
N ARG A 83 15.41 30.83 -66.52
CA ARG A 83 14.74 31.63 -65.49
C ARG A 83 13.46 30.96 -65.00
N ASP A 84 12.65 30.43 -65.92
CA ASP A 84 11.38 29.78 -65.59
C ASP A 84 11.64 28.51 -64.76
N ILE A 85 12.59 27.66 -65.18
CA ILE A 85 13.02 26.49 -64.38
C ILE A 85 13.61 26.89 -63.04
N GLY A 86 14.48 27.91 -63.02
CA GLY A 86 15.07 28.40 -61.78
C GLY A 86 14.01 28.84 -60.78
N ARG A 87 12.97 29.54 -61.26
CA ARG A 87 11.83 29.96 -60.44
C ARG A 87 11.00 28.77 -59.95
N ASP A 88 10.68 27.81 -60.82
CA ASP A 88 9.87 26.65 -60.46
C ASP A 88 10.59 25.77 -59.43
N ILE A 89 11.90 25.53 -59.63
CA ILE A 89 12.72 24.78 -58.66
C ILE A 89 12.79 25.53 -57.34
N GLN A 90 13.01 26.85 -57.36
CA GLN A 90 13.06 27.64 -56.14
C GLN A 90 11.73 27.58 -55.38
N GLN A 91 10.60 27.75 -56.08
CA GLN A 91 9.28 27.67 -55.47
C GLN A 91 9.02 26.28 -54.87
N LEU A 92 9.34 25.20 -55.59
CA LEU A 92 9.18 23.84 -55.08
C LEU A 92 10.07 23.58 -53.85
N LEU A 93 11.28 24.15 -53.83
CA LEU A 93 12.21 24.02 -52.71
C LEU A 93 11.68 24.78 -51.48
N GLU A 94 11.17 26.00 -51.66
CA GLU A 94 10.52 26.78 -50.61
C GLU A 94 9.28 26.08 -50.05
N GLU A 95 8.41 25.54 -50.92
CA GLU A 95 7.23 24.77 -50.50
C GLU A 95 7.61 23.51 -49.71
N LYS A 96 8.63 22.77 -50.16
CA LYS A 96 9.11 21.58 -49.44
C LYS A 96 9.78 21.92 -48.12
N LEU A 97 10.54 23.01 -48.07
CA LEU A 97 11.17 23.49 -46.85
C LEU A 97 10.10 23.88 -45.82
N HIS A 98 9.11 24.69 -46.21
CA HIS A 98 8.01 25.07 -45.34
C HIS A 98 7.20 23.85 -44.86
N HIS A 99 6.94 22.87 -45.74
CA HIS A 99 6.26 21.65 -45.35
C HIS A 99 7.06 20.85 -44.31
N SER A 100 8.36 20.70 -44.51
CA SER A 100 9.25 20.03 -43.57
C SER A 100 9.31 20.73 -42.21
N GLU A 101 9.36 22.06 -42.19
CA GLU A 101 9.36 22.85 -40.95
C GLU A 101 8.05 22.68 -40.17
N ASN A 102 6.91 22.71 -40.86
CA ASN A 102 5.60 22.48 -40.25
C ASN A 102 5.49 21.07 -39.66
N ASP A 103 5.91 20.05 -40.41
CA ASP A 103 5.90 18.65 -39.92
C ASP A 103 6.80 18.48 -38.70
N GLN A 104 7.96 19.17 -38.67
CA GLN A 104 8.85 19.15 -37.52
C GLN A 104 8.25 19.87 -36.31
N ALA A 105 7.57 21.00 -36.52
CA ALA A 105 6.86 21.72 -35.46
C ALA A 105 5.74 20.86 -34.86
N LEU A 106 4.89 20.26 -35.70
CA LEU A 106 3.82 19.37 -35.25
C LEU A 106 4.35 18.15 -34.48
N LYS A 107 5.45 17.55 -34.94
CA LYS A 107 6.11 16.46 -34.21
C LYS A 107 6.63 16.92 -32.84
N LYS A 108 7.28 18.09 -32.77
CA LYS A 108 7.77 18.66 -31.51
C LYS A 108 6.61 18.92 -30.54
N ASP A 109 5.53 19.52 -31.01
CA ASP A 109 4.35 19.81 -30.20
C ASP A 109 3.69 18.54 -29.68
N ALA A 110 3.55 17.51 -30.53
CA ALA A 110 3.04 16.22 -30.11
C ALA A 110 3.94 15.55 -29.06
N THR A 111 5.27 15.56 -29.26
CA THR A 111 6.21 14.99 -28.29
C THR A 111 6.23 15.75 -26.98
N ASN A 112 6.17 17.09 -27.02
CA ASN A 112 6.14 17.92 -25.82
C ASN A 112 4.82 17.73 -25.07
N GLY A 113 3.69 17.68 -25.76
CA GLY A 113 2.38 17.42 -25.15
C GLY A 113 2.31 16.04 -24.49
N GLN A 114 2.82 15.00 -25.16
CA GLN A 114 2.92 13.66 -24.57
C GLN A 114 3.87 13.63 -23.36
N TYR A 115 5.03 14.28 -23.46
CA TYR A 115 6.00 14.36 -22.37
C TYR A 115 5.41 15.06 -21.15
N LEU A 116 4.73 16.20 -21.34
CA LEU A 116 4.04 16.92 -20.27
C LEU A 116 2.96 16.05 -19.61
N SER A 117 2.12 15.38 -20.42
CA SER A 117 1.09 14.47 -19.90
C SER A 117 1.67 13.30 -19.10
N LEU A 118 2.78 12.71 -19.55
CA LEU A 118 3.47 11.64 -18.82
C LEU A 118 4.13 12.16 -17.55
N SER A 119 4.74 13.34 -17.59
CA SER A 119 5.32 14.00 -16.43
C SER A 119 4.26 14.27 -15.36
N ASP A 120 3.11 14.82 -15.75
CA ASP A 120 2.00 15.08 -14.84
C ASP A 120 1.46 13.78 -14.22
N PHE A 121 1.33 12.72 -15.03
CA PHE A 121 0.93 11.41 -14.55
C PHE A 121 1.92 10.82 -13.54
N VAL A 122 3.23 10.95 -13.79
CA VAL A 122 4.28 10.49 -12.85
C VAL A 122 4.23 11.27 -11.55
N VAL A 123 4.02 12.59 -11.60
CA VAL A 123 3.87 13.43 -10.41
C VAL A 123 2.64 13.00 -9.60
N GLN A 124 1.50 12.75 -10.26
CA GLN A 124 0.29 12.27 -9.61
C GLN A 124 0.51 10.90 -8.93
N GLN A 125 1.13 9.95 -9.63
CA GLN A 125 1.45 8.64 -9.03
C GLN A 125 2.42 8.76 -7.85
N SER A 126 3.42 9.64 -7.93
CA SER A 126 4.34 9.88 -6.82
C SER A 126 3.61 10.42 -5.58
N GLN A 127 2.67 11.36 -5.78
CA GLN A 127 1.86 11.91 -4.69
C GLN A 127 0.94 10.86 -4.08
N GLU A 128 0.33 10.01 -4.92
CA GLU A 128 -0.53 8.93 -4.46
C GLU A 128 0.28 7.91 -3.63
N LEU A 129 1.47 7.51 -4.10
CA LEU A 129 2.37 6.63 -3.36
C LEU A 129 2.81 7.22 -2.01
N GLU A 130 3.13 8.52 -1.97
CA GLU A 130 3.47 9.19 -0.70
C GLU A 130 2.28 9.20 0.27
N SER A 131 1.06 9.41 -0.22
CA SER A 131 -0.15 9.37 0.61
C SER A 131 -0.43 7.96 1.14
N GLN A 132 -0.24 6.94 0.31
CA GLN A 132 -0.37 5.53 0.71
C GLN A 132 0.71 5.14 1.72
N ALA A 133 1.94 5.61 1.54
CA ALA A 133 3.01 5.37 2.51
C ALA A 133 2.69 5.98 3.88
N LYS A 134 2.16 7.21 3.92
CA LYS A 134 1.72 7.85 5.18
C LYS A 134 0.60 7.07 5.87
N THR A 135 -0.43 6.68 5.11
CA THR A 135 -1.53 5.89 5.68
C THR A 135 -1.08 4.52 6.16
N LEU A 136 -0.12 3.87 5.49
CA LEU A 136 0.47 2.62 5.99
C LEU A 136 1.20 2.83 7.31
N VAL A 137 1.98 3.90 7.45
CA VAL A 137 2.66 4.22 8.72
C VAL A 137 1.62 4.42 9.83
N GLU A 138 0.61 5.26 9.61
CA GLU A 138 -0.48 5.49 10.57
C GLU A 138 -1.20 4.19 10.96
N LEU A 139 -1.47 3.32 9.98
CA LEU A 139 -2.12 2.03 10.23
C LEU A 139 -1.23 1.09 11.03
N THR A 140 0.08 1.06 10.75
CA THR A 140 1.04 0.24 11.51
C THR A 140 1.19 0.71 12.95
N GLU A 141 1.26 2.03 13.17
CA GLU A 141 1.29 2.60 14.52
C GLU A 141 0.01 2.30 15.28
N SER A 142 -1.15 2.49 14.65
CA SER A 142 -2.46 2.17 15.24
C SER A 142 -2.59 0.68 15.61
N ASN A 143 -2.09 -0.21 14.75
CA ASN A 143 -2.10 -1.65 15.00
C ASN A 143 -1.15 -2.02 16.15
N GLN A 144 0.03 -1.38 16.23
CA GLN A 144 0.96 -1.58 17.33
C GLN A 144 0.36 -1.11 18.67
N ASP A 145 -0.32 0.04 18.69
CA ASP A 145 -1.05 0.51 19.86
C ASP A 145 -2.18 -0.44 20.27
N ALA A 146 -2.91 -0.99 19.31
CA ALA A 146 -3.96 -1.98 19.56
C ALA A 146 -3.39 -3.27 20.17
N LEU A 147 -2.26 -3.76 19.64
CA LEU A 147 -1.54 -4.91 20.19
C LEU A 147 -1.10 -4.68 21.63
N GLN A 148 -0.49 -3.53 21.92
CA GLN A 148 -0.08 -3.17 23.29
C GLN A 148 -1.28 -3.10 24.25
N LYS A 149 -2.42 -2.55 23.81
CA LYS A 149 -3.66 -2.54 24.61
C LYS A 149 -4.17 -3.95 24.87
N CYS A 150 -4.15 -4.83 23.87
CA CYS A 150 -4.55 -6.23 24.03
C CYS A 150 -3.62 -6.97 25.00
N GLU A 151 -2.31 -6.78 24.90
CA GLU A 151 -1.33 -7.37 25.84
C GLU A 151 -1.57 -6.89 27.27
N HIS A 152 -1.72 -5.59 27.47
CA HIS A 152 -2.01 -5.02 28.79
C HIS A 152 -3.34 -5.54 29.38
N LEU A 153 -4.40 -5.62 28.57
CA LEU A 153 -5.68 -6.18 29.00
C LEU A 153 -5.55 -7.67 29.34
N THR A 154 -4.81 -8.43 28.55
CA THR A 154 -4.55 -9.86 28.80
C THR A 154 -3.80 -10.04 30.12
N GLY A 155 -2.77 -9.24 30.38
CA GLY A 155 -2.06 -9.22 31.66
C GLY A 155 -3.00 -8.94 32.84
N ARG A 156 -3.83 -7.89 32.73
CA ARG A 156 -4.85 -7.59 33.75
C ARG A 156 -5.83 -8.75 33.97
N TYR A 157 -6.31 -9.39 32.92
CA TYR A 157 -7.20 -10.54 33.06
C TYR A 157 -6.52 -11.69 33.80
N GLN A 158 -5.25 -11.96 33.49
CA GLN A 158 -4.47 -12.99 34.17
C GLN A 158 -4.26 -12.69 35.66
N ASP A 159 -4.01 -11.42 36.02
CA ASP A 159 -3.91 -10.98 37.41
C ASP A 159 -5.26 -11.07 38.14
N THR A 160 -6.36 -10.70 37.50
CA THR A 160 -7.69 -10.87 38.12
C THR A 160 -8.02 -12.34 38.34
N LEU A 161 -7.63 -13.21 37.42
CA LEU A 161 -7.86 -14.65 37.52
C LEU A 161 -7.00 -15.29 38.62
N SER A 162 -5.75 -14.86 38.77
CA SER A 162 -4.88 -15.31 39.87
C SER A 162 -5.43 -14.86 41.23
N ASN A 163 -5.87 -13.60 41.36
CA ASN A 163 -6.53 -13.09 42.56
C ASN A 163 -7.82 -13.85 42.88
N LEU A 164 -8.65 -14.15 41.89
CA LEU A 164 -9.86 -14.96 42.06
C LEU A 164 -9.54 -16.36 42.60
N LYS A 165 -8.49 -17.01 42.09
CA LYS A 165 -8.04 -18.32 42.61
C LYS A 165 -7.58 -18.26 44.06
N VAL A 166 -6.87 -17.19 44.44
CA VAL A 166 -6.46 -16.97 45.85
C VAL A 166 -7.66 -16.71 46.75
N HIS A 167 -8.63 -15.92 46.29
CA HIS A 167 -9.87 -15.72 47.05
C HIS A 167 -10.67 -17.01 47.18
N GLN A 168 -10.75 -17.82 46.12
CA GLN A 168 -11.41 -19.11 46.14
C GLN A 168 -10.77 -20.06 47.15
N SER A 169 -9.43 -20.17 47.16
CA SER A 169 -8.75 -21.03 48.14
C SER A 169 -8.95 -20.56 49.58
N LYS A 170 -8.96 -19.25 49.82
CA LYS A 170 -9.28 -18.67 51.13
C LYS A 170 -10.72 -18.99 51.56
N LEU A 171 -11.66 -18.94 50.63
CA LEU A 171 -13.08 -19.27 50.88
C LEU A 171 -13.24 -20.76 51.22
N GLU A 172 -12.56 -21.63 50.49
CA GLU A 172 -12.52 -23.08 50.79
C GLU A 172 -11.87 -23.37 52.15
N GLN A 173 -10.85 -22.62 52.55
CA GLN A 173 -10.25 -22.75 53.88
C GLN A 173 -11.21 -22.30 54.99
N GLN A 174 -11.88 -21.16 54.82
CA GLN A 174 -12.88 -20.68 55.78
C GLN A 174 -14.07 -21.63 55.90
N ASP A 175 -14.53 -22.23 54.79
CA ASP A 175 -15.58 -23.24 54.82
C ASP A 175 -15.17 -24.48 55.62
N LYS A 176 -13.91 -24.93 55.49
CA LYS A 176 -13.36 -26.00 56.32
C LYS A 176 -13.31 -25.61 57.80
N GLU A 177 -12.87 -24.40 58.12
CA GLU A 177 -12.83 -23.88 59.50
C GLU A 177 -14.24 -23.78 60.11
N ILE A 178 -15.24 -23.33 59.35
CA ILE A 178 -16.64 -23.31 59.81
C ILE A 178 -17.14 -24.72 60.07
N LYS A 179 -16.86 -25.68 59.18
CA LYS A 179 -17.26 -27.08 59.36
C LYS A 179 -16.63 -27.69 60.61
N THR A 180 -15.35 -27.43 60.89
CA THR A 180 -14.70 -27.93 62.12
C THR A 180 -15.24 -27.25 63.38
N LEU A 181 -15.50 -25.94 63.34
CA LEU A 181 -16.12 -25.22 64.46
C LEU A 181 -17.53 -25.74 64.75
N ASN A 182 -18.36 -25.95 63.73
CA ASN A 182 -19.69 -26.52 63.88
C ASN A 182 -19.65 -27.94 64.47
N LEU A 183 -18.70 -28.78 64.02
CA LEU A 183 -18.50 -30.11 64.59
C LEU A 183 -18.11 -30.04 66.07
N ASN A 184 -17.16 -29.16 66.42
CA ASN A 184 -16.74 -28.95 67.81
C ASN A 184 -17.88 -28.41 68.68
N LEU A 185 -18.69 -27.49 68.17
CA LEU A 185 -19.85 -26.95 68.87
C LEU A 185 -20.88 -28.06 69.14
N SER A 186 -21.21 -28.87 68.13
CA SER A 186 -22.12 -30.01 68.30
C SER A 186 -21.59 -31.04 69.31
N GLN A 187 -20.27 -31.32 69.32
CA GLN A 187 -19.66 -32.17 70.35
C GLN A 187 -19.82 -31.56 71.75
N LYS A 188 -19.59 -30.26 71.91
CA LYS A 188 -19.75 -29.56 73.20
C LYS A 188 -21.21 -29.53 73.66
N GLU A 189 -22.17 -29.37 72.76
CA GLU A 189 -23.60 -29.46 73.08
C GLU A 189 -23.98 -30.85 73.60
N VAL A 190 -23.45 -31.92 72.99
CA VAL A 190 -23.66 -33.31 73.46
C VAL A 190 -23.02 -33.54 74.83
N GLU A 191 -21.79 -33.07 75.03
CA GLU A 191 -21.12 -33.14 76.34
C GLU A 191 -21.91 -32.39 77.41
N LEU A 192 -22.41 -31.19 77.12
CA LEU A 192 -23.27 -30.42 78.02
C LEU A 192 -24.55 -31.18 78.37
N ALA A 193 -25.25 -31.73 77.37
CA ALA A 193 -26.46 -32.54 77.61
C ALA A 193 -26.16 -33.78 78.49
N SER A 194 -24.99 -34.40 78.31
CA SER A 194 -24.54 -35.49 79.18
C SER A 194 -24.28 -35.02 80.61
N TYR A 195 -23.65 -33.86 80.81
CA TYR A 195 -23.44 -33.30 82.15
C TYR A 195 -24.76 -32.89 82.81
N GLU A 196 -25.70 -32.31 82.06
CA GLU A 196 -27.04 -31.98 82.56
C GLU A 196 -27.79 -33.24 83.04
N LEU A 197 -27.72 -34.33 82.27
CA LEU A 197 -28.29 -35.61 82.66
C LEU A 197 -27.66 -36.14 83.96
N GLN A 198 -26.33 -36.13 84.07
CA GLN A 198 -25.64 -36.53 85.30
C GLN A 198 -26.03 -35.67 86.50
N LEU A 199 -26.17 -34.35 86.29
CA LEU A 199 -26.55 -33.41 87.34
C LEU A 199 -27.99 -33.66 87.81
N ASN A 200 -28.89 -34.00 86.89
CA ASN A 200 -30.26 -34.41 87.23
C ASN A 200 -30.28 -35.73 88.01
N LEU A 201 -29.51 -36.74 87.61
CA LEU A 201 -29.38 -37.99 88.36
C LEU A 201 -28.87 -37.76 89.80
N ILE A 202 -27.84 -36.93 89.97
CA ILE A 202 -27.31 -36.58 91.30
C ILE A 202 -28.35 -35.81 92.12
N LYS A 203 -29.16 -34.93 91.49
CA LYS A 203 -30.26 -34.25 92.17
C LYS A 203 -31.31 -35.24 92.65
N ASP A 204 -31.72 -36.19 91.82
CA ASP A 204 -32.68 -37.23 92.18
C ASP A 204 -32.15 -38.11 93.32
N GLU A 205 -30.88 -38.53 93.25
CA GLU A 205 -30.20 -39.25 94.34
C GLU A 205 -30.16 -38.43 95.63
N ARG A 206 -29.85 -37.13 95.56
CA ARG A 206 -29.88 -36.25 96.72
C ARG A 206 -31.29 -36.13 97.31
N GLU A 207 -32.33 -36.01 96.49
CA GLU A 207 -33.72 -35.96 96.95
C GLU A 207 -34.13 -37.25 97.64
N THR A 208 -33.82 -38.41 97.04
CA THR A 208 -34.09 -39.71 97.67
C THR A 208 -33.35 -39.89 98.99
N LEU A 209 -32.09 -39.46 99.08
CA LEU A 209 -31.33 -39.47 100.35
C LEU A 209 -31.93 -38.52 101.38
N LEU A 210 -32.39 -37.33 100.99
CA LEU A 210 -33.08 -36.40 101.88
C LEU A 210 -34.39 -36.98 102.42
N ASP A 211 -35.16 -37.65 101.57
CA ASP A 211 -36.39 -38.33 101.98
C ASP A 211 -36.11 -39.53 102.88
N GLN A 212 -35.02 -40.28 102.63
CA GLN A 212 -34.55 -41.31 103.55
C GLN A 212 -34.18 -40.72 104.91
N ILE A 213 -33.41 -39.62 104.95
CA ILE A 213 -33.07 -38.93 106.20
C ILE A 213 -34.34 -38.45 106.93
N ARG A 214 -35.30 -37.86 106.22
CA ARG A 214 -36.60 -37.45 106.81
C ARG A 214 -37.37 -38.65 107.37
N SER A 215 -37.40 -39.76 106.65
CA SER A 215 -38.07 -40.99 107.11
C SER A 215 -37.41 -41.55 108.37
N GLN A 216 -36.08 -41.56 108.42
CA GLN A 216 -35.30 -41.97 109.59
C GLN A 216 -35.51 -41.00 110.77
N GLN A 217 -35.52 -39.69 110.52
CA GLN A 217 -35.84 -38.69 111.54
C GLN A 217 -37.24 -38.89 112.11
N CYS A 218 -38.24 -39.14 111.27
CA CYS A 218 -39.60 -39.45 111.72
C CYS A 218 -39.66 -40.76 112.53
N GLN A 219 -38.90 -41.78 112.12
CA GLN A 219 -38.76 -43.03 112.89
C GLN A 219 -38.09 -42.78 114.25
N ILE A 220 -36.99 -42.02 114.31
CA ILE A 220 -36.31 -41.64 115.55
C ILE A 220 -37.25 -40.84 116.45
N GLU A 221 -38.01 -39.89 115.90
CA GLU A 221 -38.96 -39.09 116.64
C GLU A 221 -40.10 -39.95 117.19
N ASN A 222 -40.60 -40.92 116.41
CA ASN A 222 -41.61 -41.88 116.86
C ASN A 222 -41.06 -42.83 117.95
N LEU A 223 -39.83 -43.32 117.80
CA LEU A 223 -39.15 -44.14 118.81
C LEU A 223 -38.88 -43.33 120.08
N SER A 224 -38.48 -42.06 119.97
CA SER A 224 -38.33 -41.15 121.10
C SER A 224 -39.66 -40.89 121.78
N LYS A 225 -40.75 -40.65 121.03
CA LYS A 225 -42.11 -40.53 121.59
C LYS A 225 -42.54 -41.82 122.30
N GLN A 226 -42.26 -42.99 121.73
CA GLN A 226 -42.53 -44.28 122.37
C GLN A 226 -41.67 -44.49 123.62
N ASN A 227 -40.39 -44.09 123.60
CA ASN A 227 -39.51 -44.19 124.76
C ASN A 227 -39.97 -43.24 125.88
N ASN A 228 -40.30 -42.00 125.54
CA ASN A 228 -40.89 -41.04 126.47
C ASN A 228 -42.23 -41.55 127.01
N HIS A 229 -43.04 -42.23 126.19
CA HIS A 229 -44.29 -42.83 126.64
C HIS A 229 -44.05 -43.97 127.63
N LYS A 230 -43.06 -44.83 127.37
CA LYS A 230 -42.64 -45.89 128.31
C LYS A 230 -42.05 -45.31 129.60
N GLU A 231 -41.23 -44.27 129.52
CA GLU A 231 -40.72 -43.57 130.70
C GLU A 231 -41.85 -42.92 131.51
N ILE A 232 -42.85 -42.35 130.84
CA ILE A 232 -44.07 -41.86 131.50
C ILE A 232 -44.86 -43.02 132.12
N GLU A 233 -45.03 -44.15 131.44
CA GLU A 233 -45.69 -45.34 132.00
C GLU A 233 -44.94 -45.87 133.22
N ASP A 234 -43.61 -45.99 133.16
CA ASP A 234 -42.76 -46.39 134.28
C ASP A 234 -42.85 -45.40 135.45
N LEU A 235 -42.85 -44.09 135.17
CA LEU A 235 -43.08 -43.06 136.19
C LEU A 235 -44.50 -43.14 136.76
N THR A 236 -45.50 -43.44 135.94
CA THR A 236 -46.90 -43.60 136.38
C THR A 236 -47.05 -44.85 137.24
N GLU A 237 -46.31 -45.91 136.95
CA GLU A 237 -46.25 -47.14 137.74
C GLU A 237 -45.49 -46.94 139.05
N GLN A 238 -44.38 -46.19 139.03
CA GLN A 238 -43.69 -45.74 140.25
C GLN A 238 -44.58 -44.86 141.13
N VAL A 239 -45.36 -43.93 140.54
CA VAL A 239 -46.34 -43.11 141.27
C VAL A 239 -47.48 -43.97 141.82
N LYS A 240 -48.00 -44.94 141.05
CA LYS A 240 -48.99 -45.91 141.55
C LYS A 240 -48.44 -46.75 142.72
N ASN A 241 -47.17 -47.14 142.68
CA ASN A 241 -46.53 -47.86 143.77
C ASN A 241 -46.29 -46.96 145.00
N LEU A 242 -45.97 -45.68 144.81
CA LEU A 242 -45.92 -44.68 145.89
C LEU A 242 -47.29 -44.41 146.52
N ILE A 243 -48.36 -44.38 145.72
CA ILE A 243 -49.75 -44.23 146.20
C ILE A 243 -50.20 -45.49 146.98
N LYS A 244 -49.76 -46.68 146.57
CA LYS A 244 -49.96 -47.92 147.35
C LYS A 244 -49.22 -47.90 148.69
N LEU A 245 -47.99 -47.39 148.72
CA LEU A 245 -47.22 -47.21 149.97
C LEU A 245 -47.80 -46.13 150.90
N GLN A 246 -48.50 -45.12 150.36
CA GLN A 246 -49.20 -44.11 151.18
C GLN A 246 -50.57 -44.59 151.70
N THR A 247 -51.19 -45.59 151.06
CA THR A 247 -52.48 -46.15 151.51
C THR A 247 -52.33 -47.25 152.55
N GLU A 248 -51.15 -47.87 152.69
CA GLU A 248 -50.88 -48.90 153.71
C GLU A 248 -50.37 -48.35 155.06
N ASN A 249 -50.00 -47.07 155.17
CA ASN A 249 -49.53 -46.47 156.44
C ASN A 249 -50.56 -45.60 157.18
N GLY A 250 -51.83 -45.60 156.74
CA GLY A 250 -52.90 -44.76 157.30
C GLY A 250 -53.87 -45.42 158.28
N ASN A 251 -53.90 -46.76 158.39
CA ASN A 251 -54.93 -47.47 159.15
C ASN A 251 -54.35 -48.55 160.08
N GLN A 252 -53.79 -48.13 161.21
CA GLN A 252 -53.81 -48.91 162.46
C GLN A 252 -53.59 -47.99 163.69
N LYS A 253 -54.65 -47.24 164.02
CA LYS A 253 -54.97 -46.78 165.39
C LYS A 253 -56.48 -46.89 165.57
N THR A 254 -56.94 -47.97 166.20
CA THR A 254 -58.12 -48.12 167.10
C THR A 254 -58.76 -49.52 167.03
N ARG A 255 -58.23 -50.48 167.79
CA ARG A 255 -58.89 -51.16 168.93
C ARG A 255 -57.98 -52.26 169.46
#